data_AF-A0A1W9W4A8-F1
#
_entry.id   AF-A0A1W9W4A8-F1
#
_cell.length_a   1.000
_cell.length_b   1.000
_cell.length_c   1.000
_cell.angle_alpha   90.00
_cell.angle_beta   90.00
_cell.angle_gamma   90.00
#
_symmetry.space_group_name_H-M   'P 1'
#
loop_
_entity.id
_entity.type
_entity.pdbx_description
1 polymer ?
#
loop_
_entity_poly.entity_id
_entity_poly.type
_entity_poly.pdbx_seq_one_letter_code
_entity_poly.pdbx_strand_id
1 'polypeptide(L)'
;MKISKYGCVEMKHRSAEKVLEKTSAMTKEQELTFWCLRTKTLMEHKFELSSCQMLFTTYENRNNPHITIHCSTCNQLRKQGGKGHGQYRKHACYNKARSYAETTDLPIRDCFFCKPQSSILKTVIK
;
A
#
# COMPACT_ATOMS: atom_id res chain seq x y z
N MET A 1 -13.47 3.33 21.56
CA MET A 1 -13.52 1.95 21.01
C MET A 1 -14.55 1.16 21.79
N LYS A 2 -15.57 0.58 21.14
CA LYS A 2 -16.50 -0.33 21.80
C LYS A 2 -15.79 -1.69 21.94
N ILE A 3 -15.50 -2.10 23.18
CA ILE A 3 -14.95 -3.43 23.46
C ILE A 3 -16.04 -4.45 23.07
N SER A 4 -15.73 -5.39 22.18
CA SER A 4 -16.68 -6.43 21.79
C SER A 4 -16.98 -7.33 22.97
N LYS A 5 -18.26 -7.57 23.27
CA LYS A 5 -18.77 -8.41 24.38
C LYS A 5 -18.37 -9.89 24.32
N TYR A 6 -17.65 -10.32 23.29
CA TYR A 6 -17.39 -11.72 22.98
C TYR A 6 -15.94 -12.11 23.28
N GLY A 7 -15.75 -13.26 23.92
CA GLY A 7 -14.43 -13.85 24.14
C GLY A 7 -13.77 -14.29 22.82
N CYS A 8 -12.45 -14.43 22.82
CA CYS A 8 -11.66 -14.86 21.66
C CYS A 8 -12.11 -16.22 21.09
N VAL A 9 -12.50 -17.15 21.96
CA VAL A 9 -13.01 -18.48 21.60
C VAL A 9 -14.35 -18.37 20.87
N GLU A 10 -15.28 -17.56 21.39
CA GLU A 10 -16.59 -17.37 20.78
C GLU A 10 -16.48 -16.68 19.40
N MET A 11 -15.58 -15.71 19.26
CA MET A 11 -15.29 -15.12 17.95
C MET A 11 -14.75 -16.14 16.95
N LYS A 12 -13.91 -17.07 17.39
CA LYS A 12 -13.36 -18.14 16.54
C LYS A 12 -14.46 -19.08 16.05
N HIS A 13 -15.35 -19.52 16.94
CA HIS A 13 -16.48 -20.38 16.58
C HIS A 13 -17.42 -19.71 15.58
N ARG A 14 -17.86 -18.48 15.88
CA ARG A 14 -18.73 -17.71 14.96
C ARG A 14 -18.08 -17.47 13.60
N SER A 15 -16.76 -17.29 13.56
CA SER A 15 -16.03 -17.14 12.30
C SER A 15 -15.97 -18.45 11.51
N ALA A 16 -15.76 -19.57 12.19
CA ALA A 16 -15.77 -20.90 11.59
C ALA A 16 -17.16 -21.26 11.04
N GLU A 17 -18.22 -21.00 11.79
CA GLU A 17 -19.61 -21.19 11.34
C GLU A 17 -19.92 -20.41 10.07
N LYS A 18 -19.54 -19.13 10.00
CA LYS A 18 -19.72 -18.31 8.79
C LYS A 18 -18.93 -18.80 7.58
N VAL A 19 -17.76 -19.38 7.81
CA VAL A 19 -16.97 -20.00 6.73
C VAL A 19 -17.68 -21.25 6.25
N LEU A 20 -18.10 -22.13 7.18
CA LEU A 20 -18.83 -23.36 6.88
C LEU A 20 -20.15 -23.08 6.14
N GLU A 21 -20.95 -22.11 6.59
CA GLU A 21 -22.19 -21.72 5.92
C GLU A 21 -21.92 -21.35 4.45
N LYS A 22 -20.84 -20.61 4.19
CA LYS A 22 -20.47 -20.18 2.83
C LYS A 22 -19.90 -21.32 1.98
N THR A 23 -19.10 -22.20 2.55
CA THR A 23 -18.40 -23.24 1.79
C THR A 23 -19.19 -24.55 1.70
N SER A 24 -20.20 -24.76 2.55
CA SER A 24 -20.97 -26.01 2.61
C SER A 24 -21.65 -26.42 1.30
N ALA A 25 -22.04 -25.45 0.46
CA ALA A 25 -22.67 -25.68 -0.83
C ALA A 25 -21.70 -25.58 -2.03
N MET A 26 -20.40 -25.37 -1.78
CA MET A 26 -19.40 -25.18 -2.83
C MET A 26 -18.82 -26.52 -3.30
N THR A 27 -18.50 -26.61 -4.59
CA THR A 27 -17.62 -27.68 -5.08
C THR A 27 -16.18 -27.42 -4.65
N LYS A 28 -15.33 -28.45 -4.66
CA LYS A 28 -13.90 -28.32 -4.30
C LYS A 28 -13.17 -27.22 -5.10
N GLU A 29 -13.49 -27.08 -6.40
CA GLU A 29 -12.89 -26.06 -7.27
C GLU A 29 -13.34 -24.64 -6.88
N GLN A 30 -14.61 -24.50 -6.50
CA GLN A 30 -15.15 -23.24 -5.99
C GLN A 30 -14.54 -22.87 -4.64
N GLU A 31 -14.36 -23.83 -3.74
CA GLU A 31 -13.67 -23.61 -2.45
C GLU A 31 -12.23 -23.14 -2.66
N LEU A 32 -11.46 -23.80 -3.54
CA LEU A 32 -10.09 -23.41 -3.86
C LEU A 32 -10.03 -21.98 -4.42
N THR A 33 -10.94 -21.65 -5.33
CA THR A 33 -11.03 -20.31 -5.91
C THR A 33 -11.37 -19.27 -4.85
N PHE A 34 -12.33 -19.57 -3.97
CA PHE A 34 -12.71 -18.72 -2.85
C PHE A 34 -11.52 -18.40 -1.95
N TRP A 35 -10.74 -19.41 -1.54
CA TRP A 35 -9.57 -19.22 -0.69
C TRP A 35 -8.44 -18.46 -1.39
N CYS A 36 -8.22 -18.70 -2.69
CA CYS A 36 -7.25 -17.97 -3.49
C CYS A 36 -7.59 -16.47 -3.55
N LEU A 37 -8.83 -16.13 -3.91
CA LEU A 37 -9.30 -14.75 -3.97
C LEU A 37 -9.23 -14.06 -2.61
N ARG A 38 -9.68 -14.74 -1.55
CA ARG A 38 -9.66 -14.18 -0.19
C ARG A 38 -8.24 -13.91 0.29
N THR A 39 -7.30 -14.81 -0.02
CA THR A 39 -5.88 -14.62 0.30
C THR A 39 -5.31 -13.43 -0.45
N LYS A 40 -5.61 -13.31 -1.75
CA LYS A 40 -5.22 -12.15 -2.56
C LYS A 40 -5.73 -10.83 -1.96
N THR A 41 -7.02 -10.75 -1.62
CA THR A 41 -7.59 -9.54 -0.99
C THR A 41 -6.94 -9.20 0.34
N LEU A 42 -6.65 -10.21 1.18
CA LEU A 42 -5.95 -9.98 2.45
C LEU A 42 -4.51 -9.48 2.23
N MET A 43 -3.82 -10.00 1.22
CA MET A 43 -2.49 -9.53 0.85
C MET A 43 -2.51 -8.10 0.34
N GLU A 44 -3.46 -7.74 -0.53
CA GLU A 44 -3.67 -6.38 -1.04
C GLU A 44 -3.95 -5.40 0.11
N HIS A 45 -4.87 -5.74 1.00
CA HIS A 45 -5.19 -4.89 2.16
C HIS A 45 -4.01 -4.75 3.13
N LYS A 46 -3.27 -5.84 3.40
CA LYS A 46 -2.05 -5.77 4.22
C LYS A 46 -0.99 -4.91 3.57
N PHE A 47 -0.85 -4.99 2.24
CA PHE A 47 0.06 -4.16 1.48
C PHE A 47 -0.34 -2.68 1.53
N GLU A 48 -1.63 -2.36 1.37
CA GLU A 48 -2.15 -1.00 1.51
C GLU A 48 -1.87 -0.42 2.89
N LEU A 49 -2.17 -1.16 3.95
CA LEU A 49 -1.89 -0.76 5.33
C LEU A 49 -0.38 -0.56 5.57
N SER A 50 0.46 -1.47 5.07
CA SER A 50 1.92 -1.38 5.19
C SER A 50 2.48 -0.18 4.42
N SER A 51 1.96 0.08 3.21
CA SER A 51 2.39 1.19 2.35
C SER A 51 2.09 2.57 2.94
N CYS A 52 1.21 2.63 3.95
CA CYS A 52 0.83 3.85 4.67
C CYS A 52 1.55 4.06 6.01
N GLN A 53 2.57 3.26 6.34
CA GLN A 53 3.31 3.41 7.60
C GLN A 53 4.37 4.52 7.59
N MET A 54 4.69 5.08 6.42
CA MET A 54 5.66 6.17 6.29
C MET A 54 5.07 7.35 5.52
N LEU A 55 5.41 8.56 5.98
CA LEU A 55 5.07 9.79 5.28
C LEU A 55 5.97 9.95 4.05
N PHE A 56 5.36 10.41 2.96
CA PHE A 56 6.05 10.72 1.71
C PHE A 56 5.91 12.21 1.38
N THR A 57 6.90 12.76 0.70
CA THR A 57 6.90 14.13 0.22
C THR A 57 7.13 14.14 -1.28
N THR A 58 6.29 14.85 -2.02
CA THR A 58 6.50 15.16 -3.42
C THR A 58 7.19 16.50 -3.56
N TYR A 59 8.20 16.59 -4.41
CA TYR A 59 8.87 17.83 -4.79
C TYR A 59 8.55 18.13 -6.26
N GLU A 60 7.82 19.22 -6.50
CA GLU A 60 7.39 19.68 -7.82
C GLU A 60 8.32 20.79 -8.32
N ASN A 61 8.99 20.57 -9.45
CA ASN A 61 9.85 21.55 -10.09
C ASN A 61 9.33 21.87 -11.49
N ARG A 62 8.85 23.09 -11.71
CA ARG A 62 8.37 23.56 -13.01
C ARG A 62 9.46 24.23 -13.86
N ASN A 63 10.53 24.71 -13.24
CA ASN A 63 11.64 25.33 -13.96
C ASN A 63 12.50 24.29 -14.69
N ASN A 64 12.68 23.11 -14.08
CA ASN A 64 13.16 21.91 -14.74
C ASN A 64 12.05 20.86 -14.57
N PRO A 65 11.15 20.67 -15.56
CA PRO A 65 9.89 19.93 -15.41
C PRO A 65 10.08 18.50 -14.90
N HIS A 66 9.88 18.29 -13.61
CA HIS A 66 9.80 16.97 -13.00
C HIS A 66 9.12 17.04 -11.64
N ILE A 67 8.64 15.89 -11.20
CA ILE A 67 8.22 15.67 -9.83
C ILE A 67 8.98 14.49 -9.24
N THR A 68 9.52 14.65 -8.03
CA THR A 68 10.19 13.54 -7.33
C THR A 68 9.39 13.11 -6.11
N ILE A 69 9.42 11.80 -5.81
CA ILE A 69 8.73 11.20 -4.66
C ILE A 69 9.78 10.65 -3.71
N HIS A 70 9.74 11.12 -2.46
CA HIS A 70 10.67 10.71 -1.41
C HIS A 70 9.91 10.33 -0.14
N CYS A 71 10.48 9.44 0.67
CA CYS A 71 10.08 9.36 2.07
C CYS A 71 10.40 10.71 2.75
N SER A 72 9.56 11.18 3.66
CA SER A 72 9.73 12.49 4.30
C SER A 72 11.04 12.60 5.09
N THR A 73 11.64 11.48 5.49
CA THR A 73 12.94 11.42 6.18
C THR A 73 14.14 11.23 5.23
N CYS A 74 13.91 11.24 3.91
CA CYS A 74 14.96 10.99 2.92
C CYS A 74 15.96 12.14 2.83
N ASN A 75 17.24 11.84 3.07
CA ASN A 75 18.32 12.82 2.92
C ASN A 75 18.51 13.31 1.47
N GLN A 76 18.10 12.53 0.46
CA GLN A 76 18.19 12.95 -0.95
C GLN A 76 17.21 14.07 -1.29
N LEU A 77 16.09 14.19 -0.57
CA LEU A 77 15.16 15.31 -0.76
C LEU A 77 15.85 16.65 -0.49
N ARG A 78 16.71 16.72 0.53
CA ARG A 78 17.48 17.91 0.90
C ARG A 78 18.64 18.21 -0.08
N LYS A 79 19.19 17.18 -0.72
CA LYS A 79 20.32 17.29 -1.65
C LYS A 79 19.88 17.63 -3.07
N GLN A 80 18.81 17.00 -3.55
CA GLN A 80 18.37 17.05 -4.95
C GLN A 80 17.09 17.87 -5.18
N GLY A 81 16.28 18.11 -4.14
CA GLY A 81 15.12 19.01 -4.20
C GLY A 81 15.49 20.49 -4.30
N GLY A 82 16.77 20.83 -4.49
CA GLY A 82 17.24 22.18 -4.78
C GLY A 82 17.15 23.17 -3.60
N LYS A 83 17.87 24.29 -3.74
CA LYS A 83 17.84 25.43 -2.81
C LYS A 83 16.51 26.24 -2.91
N GLY A 84 15.35 25.57 -2.93
CA GLY A 84 14.04 26.22 -2.76
C GLY A 84 13.28 26.70 -4.00
N HIS A 85 13.57 26.18 -5.20
CA HIS A 85 12.86 26.59 -6.43
C HIS A 85 11.62 25.73 -6.78
N GLY A 86 11.23 24.79 -5.92
CA GLY A 86 10.08 23.92 -6.15
C GLY A 86 9.14 23.85 -4.94
N GLN A 87 7.97 23.23 -5.14
CA GLN A 87 6.95 23.09 -4.11
C GLN A 87 7.03 21.71 -3.47
N TYR A 88 6.89 21.67 -2.14
CA TYR A 88 6.82 20.42 -1.39
C TYR A 88 5.39 20.14 -0.95
N ARG A 89 4.90 18.91 -1.16
CA ARG A 89 3.63 18.45 -0.58
C ARG A 89 3.83 17.14 0.18
N LYS A 90 3.23 17.05 1.37
CA LYS A 90 3.29 15.86 2.23
C LYS A 90 2.08 14.96 1.96
N HIS A 91 2.32 13.65 2.03
CA HIS A 91 1.35 12.60 1.76
C HIS A 91 1.47 11.53 2.84
N ALA A 92 0.33 10.91 3.18
CA ALA A 92 0.30 9.86 4.19
C ALA A 92 1.01 8.56 3.76
N CYS A 93 1.18 8.35 2.45
CA CYS A 93 1.75 7.13 1.89
C CYS A 93 2.31 7.35 0.49
N TYR A 94 3.07 6.36 0.00
CA TYR A 94 3.65 6.41 -1.35
C TYR A 94 2.57 6.45 -2.43
N ASN A 95 1.52 5.64 -2.31
CA ASN A 95 0.45 5.59 -3.32
C ASN A 95 -0.26 6.94 -3.47
N LYS A 96 -0.56 7.64 -2.36
CA LYS A 96 -1.14 8.99 -2.42
C LYS A 96 -0.18 10.01 -3.04
N ALA A 97 1.11 9.93 -2.70
CA ALA A 97 2.13 10.77 -3.31
C ALA A 97 2.22 10.54 -4.82
N ARG A 98 2.11 9.29 -5.26
CA ARG A 98 2.15 8.90 -6.67
C ARG A 98 0.90 9.32 -7.42
N SER A 99 -0.29 9.10 -6.86
CA SER A 99 -1.54 9.60 -7.46
C SER A 99 -1.53 11.12 -7.61
N TYR A 100 -1.01 11.86 -6.62
CA TYR A 100 -0.81 13.30 -6.77
C TYR A 100 0.15 13.63 -7.91
N ALA A 101 1.29 12.93 -8.01
CA ALA A 101 2.26 13.16 -9.07
C ALA A 101 1.68 12.94 -10.47
N GLU A 102 0.84 11.92 -10.63
CA GLU A 102 0.12 11.64 -11.87
C GLU A 102 -0.85 12.76 -12.27
N THR A 103 -1.41 13.51 -11.31
CA THR A 103 -2.26 14.68 -11.64
C THR A 103 -1.49 15.92 -12.13
N THR A 104 -0.16 15.95 -12.00
CA THR A 104 0.65 17.15 -12.32
C THR A 104 1.11 17.25 -13.78
N ASP A 105 0.94 16.19 -14.56
CA ASP A 105 1.46 16.08 -15.94
C ASP A 105 2.98 16.30 -16.05
N LEU A 106 3.72 16.12 -14.94
CA LEU A 106 5.17 16.22 -14.88
C LEU A 106 5.81 14.83 -14.91
N PRO A 107 7.00 14.67 -15.52
CA PRO A 107 7.76 13.43 -15.45
C PRO A 107 8.04 13.02 -13.99
N ILE A 108 7.57 11.83 -13.60
CA ILE A 108 7.73 11.28 -12.26
C ILE A 108 9.10 10.61 -12.12
N ARG A 109 9.91 11.09 -11.17
CA ARG A 109 11.21 10.51 -10.81
C ARG A 109 11.15 9.95 -9.39
N ASP A 110 10.92 8.65 -9.30
CA ASP A 110 10.96 7.95 -8.01
C ASP A 110 12.36 7.98 -7.41
N CYS A 111 12.46 8.31 -6.12
CA CYS A 111 13.72 8.12 -5.41
C CYS A 111 14.04 6.63 -5.31
N PHE A 112 15.18 6.21 -5.86
CA PHE A 112 15.64 4.82 -5.83
C PHE A 112 15.63 4.21 -4.42
N PHE A 113 15.98 4.99 -3.40
CA PHE A 113 16.03 4.53 -2.00
C PHE A 113 14.66 4.51 -1.30
N CYS A 114 13.69 5.32 -1.75
CA CYS A 114 12.39 5.43 -1.10
C CYS A 114 11.27 4.71 -1.85
N LYS A 115 11.52 4.29 -3.10
CA LYS A 115 10.57 3.50 -3.87
C LYS A 115 10.33 2.18 -3.13
N PRO A 116 9.07 1.84 -2.80
CA PRO A 116 8.77 0.53 -2.21
C PRO A 116 9.24 -0.55 -3.18
N GLN A 117 10.19 -1.37 -2.74
CA GLN A 117 10.67 -2.48 -3.55
C GLN A 117 9.52 -3.48 -3.68
N SER A 118 9.11 -3.77 -4.92
CA SER A 118 8.14 -4.81 -5.23
C SER A 118 8.72 -6.23 -5.06
N SER A 119 9.60 -6.44 -4.08
CA SER A 119 10.38 -7.67 -3.91
C SER A 119 9.58 -8.83 -3.31
N ILE A 120 8.27 -8.69 -3.08
CA ILE A 120 7.42 -9.74 -2.52
C ILE A 120 6.92 -10.77 -3.57
N LEU A 121 7.12 -10.53 -4.88
CA LEU A 121 6.59 -11.43 -5.92
C LEU A 121 7.57 -12.51 -6.44
N LYS A 122 8.77 -12.69 -5.87
CA LYS A 122 9.76 -13.64 -6.41
C LYS A 122 9.87 -15.01 -5.71
N THR A 123 9.03 -15.33 -4.73
CA THR A 123 9.23 -16.55 -3.91
C THR A 123 8.00 -17.45 -3.74
N VAL A 124 7.09 -17.51 -4.73
CA VAL A 124 6.01 -18.51 -4.73
C VAL A 124 5.71 -19.04 -6.13
N ILE A 125 6.74 -19.36 -6.93
CA ILE A 125 6.62 -20.34 -8.03
C ILE A 125 8.00 -21.03 -8.17
N LYS A 126 8.16 -22.16 -7.51
CA LYS A 126 9.10 -23.23 -7.88
C LYS A 126 8.45 -24.56 -7.53
#